data_AF-A0AAN8INJ4-F1
#
_entry.id   AF-A0AAN8INJ4-F1
#
_cell.length_a   1.000
_cell.length_b   1.000
_cell.length_c   1.000
_cell.angle_alpha   90.00
_cell.angle_beta   90.00
_cell.angle_gamma   90.00
#
_symmetry.space_group_name_H-M   'P 1'
#
loop_
_entity.id
_entity.type
_entity.pdbx_description
1 polymer ?
#
loop_
_entity_poly.entity_id
_entity_poly.type
_entity_poly.pdbx_seq_one_letter_code
_entity_poly.pdbx_strand_id
1 'polypeptide(L)'
;LHVIFFYLFGFCGIAHMIANIFCHAQSLYYINPYGRLSYYLKITFSSLYIISAPILVGAFILYWKQCITWAYDVFAICEYCGVFLNICFHGCAFFDIRYKVCFR
;
A
#
# COMPACT_ATOMS: atom_id res chain seq x y z
N LEU A 1 -2.99 3.58 -21.92
CA LEU A 1 -1.66 3.67 -21.25
C LEU A 1 -1.79 3.86 -19.75
N HIS A 2 -2.53 4.86 -19.24
CA HIS A 2 -2.75 5.10 -17.80
C HIS A 2 -3.00 3.83 -16.97
N VAL A 3 -4.06 3.06 -17.28
CA VAL A 3 -4.43 1.85 -16.52
C VAL A 3 -3.31 0.80 -16.47
N ILE A 4 -2.56 0.63 -17.56
CA ILE A 4 -1.43 -0.32 -17.62
C ILE A 4 -0.31 0.14 -16.68
N PHE A 5 0.02 1.43 -16.71
CA PHE A 5 1.01 1.99 -15.79
C PHE A 5 0.54 1.90 -14.33
N PHE A 6 -0.76 2.10 -14.09
CA PHE A 6 -1.33 1.96 -12.75
C PHE A 6 -1.24 0.52 -12.23
N TYR A 7 -1.52 -0.48 -13.07
CA TYR A 7 -1.36 -1.90 -12.69
C TYR A 7 0.10 -2.27 -12.42
N LEU A 8 1.03 -1.77 -13.24
CA LEU A 8 2.46 -1.97 -13.00
C LEU A 8 2.88 -1.32 -11.67
N PHE A 9 2.47 -0.08 -11.43
CA PHE A 9 2.68 0.61 -10.16
C PHE A 9 2.12 -0.20 -8.99
N GLY A 10 0.91 -0.74 -9.12
CA GLY A 10 0.29 -1.51 -8.05
C GLY A 10 0.97 -2.84 -7.75
N PHE A 11 1.40 -3.57 -8.79
CA PHE A 11 2.16 -4.79 -8.60
C PHE A 11 3.53 -4.53 -7.96
N CYS A 12 4.26 -3.50 -8.44
CA CYS A 12 5.51 -3.08 -7.83
C CYS A 12 5.32 -2.59 -6.38
N GLY A 13 4.22 -1.90 -6.09
CA GLY A 13 3.83 -1.46 -4.76
C GLY A 13 3.62 -2.63 -3.81
N ILE A 14 2.85 -3.65 -4.21
CA ILE A 14 2.63 -4.87 -3.41
C ILE A 14 3.96 -5.58 -3.13
N ALA A 15 4.80 -5.77 -4.16
CA ALA A 15 6.10 -6.41 -3.99
C ALA A 15 6.99 -5.64 -3.00
N HIS A 16 7.01 -4.30 -3.11
CA HIS A 16 7.73 -3.43 -2.19
C HIS A 16 7.20 -3.55 -0.76
N MET A 17 5.87 -3.48 -0.56
CA MET A 17 5.25 -3.55 0.76
C MET A 17 5.55 -4.88 1.45
N ILE A 18 5.41 -6.00 0.74
CA ILE A 18 5.72 -7.34 1.26
C ILE A 18 7.19 -7.43 1.67
N ALA A 19 8.11 -7.05 0.76
CA ALA A 19 9.55 -7.08 1.05
C ALA A 19 9.90 -6.20 2.26
N ASN A 20 9.32 -5.00 2.35
CA ASN A 20 9.56 -4.09 3.47
C ASN A 20 9.04 -4.66 4.79
N ILE A 21 7.85 -5.29 4.81
CA ILE A 21 7.30 -5.93 6.02
C ILE A 21 8.21 -7.06 6.51
N PHE A 22 8.71 -7.92 5.61
CA PHE A 22 9.64 -8.98 5.98
C PHE A 22 10.95 -8.43 6.54
N CYS A 23 11.55 -7.43 5.88
CA CYS A 23 12.75 -6.76 6.38
C CYS A 23 12.51 -6.07 7.72
N HIS A 24 11.34 -5.43 7.90
CA HIS A 24 10.98 -4.74 9.14
C HIS A 24 10.78 -5.73 10.29
N ALA A 25 10.16 -6.89 10.04
CA ALA A 25 10.01 -7.96 11.02
C ALA A 25 11.37 -8.49 11.53
N GLN A 26 12.34 -8.66 10.63
CA GLN A 26 13.71 -9.03 11.00
C GLN A 26 14.38 -7.91 11.82
N SER A 27 14.20 -6.65 11.42
CA SER A 27 14.77 -5.51 12.14
C SER A 27 14.21 -5.35 13.56
N LEU A 28 12.92 -5.65 13.75
CA LEU A 28 12.19 -5.56 15.03
C LEU A 28 12.85 -6.34 16.15
N TYR A 29 13.49 -7.48 15.84
CA TYR A 29 14.25 -8.25 16.83
C TYR A 29 15.32 -7.40 17.53
N TYR A 30 16.01 -6.52 16.78
CA TYR A 30 17.11 -5.70 17.26
C TYR A 30 16.68 -4.34 17.84
N ILE A 31 15.49 -3.84 17.48
CA ILE A 31 15.04 -2.48 17.84
C ILE A 31 13.87 -2.45 18.82
N ASN A 32 13.39 -3.62 19.26
CA ASN A 32 12.32 -3.76 20.26
C ASN A 32 12.67 -2.95 21.55
N PRO A 33 11.77 -2.08 22.07
CA PRO A 33 10.36 -1.89 21.74
C PRO A 33 10.03 -0.89 20.63
N TYR A 34 11.03 -0.22 20.06
CA TYR A 34 10.84 0.81 19.03
C TYR A 34 10.43 0.19 17.69
N GLY A 35 9.64 0.91 16.89
CA GLY A 35 9.23 0.47 15.55
C GLY A 35 8.03 -0.49 15.48
N ARG A 36 7.43 -0.91 16.60
CA ARG A 36 6.21 -1.75 16.63
C ARG A 36 5.00 -1.05 16.01
N LEU A 37 4.76 0.21 16.35
CA LEU A 37 3.64 0.99 15.78
C LEU A 37 3.74 1.05 14.25
N SER A 38 4.93 1.39 13.74
CA SER A 38 5.20 1.40 12.30
C SER A 38 4.92 0.05 11.65
N TYR A 39 5.36 -1.05 12.28
CA TYR A 39 5.11 -2.39 11.76
C TYR A 39 3.62 -2.73 11.65
N TYR A 40 2.83 -2.45 12.68
CA TYR A 40 1.38 -2.69 12.63
C TYR A 40 0.71 -1.81 11.57
N LEU A 41 1.08 -0.53 11.47
CA LEU A 41 0.56 0.36 10.43
C LEU A 41 0.92 -0.13 9.01
N LYS A 42 2.17 -0.57 8.79
CA LYS A 42 2.62 -1.17 7.52
C LYS A 42 1.79 -2.39 7.15
N ILE A 43 1.54 -3.30 8.11
CA ILE A 43 0.66 -4.46 7.90
C ILE A 43 -0.75 -4.01 7.54
N THR A 44 -1.34 -3.08 8.29
CA THR A 44 -2.70 -2.59 8.03
C THR A 44 -2.81 -1.96 6.64
N PHE A 45 -1.93 -1.03 6.28
CA PHE A 45 -1.97 -0.39 4.96
C PHE A 45 -1.70 -1.37 3.82
N SER A 46 -0.74 -2.28 3.98
CA SER A 46 -0.48 -3.32 2.99
C SER A 46 -1.67 -4.26 2.82
N SER A 47 -2.39 -4.60 3.89
CA SER A 47 -3.55 -5.49 3.84
C SER A 47 -4.70 -4.82 3.10
N LEU A 48 -4.99 -3.56 3.42
CA LEU A 48 -6.00 -2.76 2.71
C LEU A 48 -5.65 -2.60 1.22
N TYR A 49 -4.36 -2.39 0.90
CA TYR A 49 -3.89 -2.29 -0.47
C TYR A 49 -4.14 -3.60 -1.25
N ILE A 50 -3.74 -4.74 -0.68
CA ILE A 50 -3.92 -6.06 -1.31
C ILE A 50 -5.40 -6.38 -1.50
N ILE A 51 -6.27 -6.06 -0.53
CA ILE A 51 -7.72 -6.27 -0.64
C ILE A 51 -8.33 -5.35 -1.72
N SER A 52 -7.82 -4.13 -1.89
CA SER A 52 -8.31 -3.21 -2.92
C SER A 52 -7.97 -3.65 -4.35
N ALA A 53 -6.89 -4.40 -4.54
CA ALA A 53 -6.44 -4.85 -5.87
C ALA A 53 -7.47 -5.69 -6.65
N PRO A 54 -8.09 -6.75 -6.09
CA PRO A 54 -9.13 -7.50 -6.80
C PRO A 54 -10.39 -6.67 -7.06
N ILE A 55 -10.73 -5.72 -6.17
CA ILE A 55 -11.88 -4.82 -6.36
C ILE A 55 -11.62 -3.91 -7.57
N LEU A 56 -10.43 -3.34 -7.66
CA LEU A 56 -9.99 -2.50 -8.77
C LEU A 56 -10.00 -3.25 -10.11
N VAL A 57 -9.43 -4.45 -10.15
CA VAL A 57 -9.43 -5.29 -11.37
C VAL A 57 -10.85 -5.69 -11.75
N GLY A 58 -11.68 -6.10 -10.79
CA GLY A 58 -13.08 -6.46 -11.01
C GLY A 58 -13.89 -5.29 -11.56
N ALA A 59 -13.78 -4.11 -10.94
CA ALA A 59 -14.47 -2.90 -11.37
C ALA A 59 -14.08 -2.50 -12.81
N PHE A 60 -12.79 -2.61 -13.16
CA PHE A 60 -12.33 -2.36 -14.54
C PHE A 60 -12.94 -3.35 -15.53
N ILE A 61 -12.98 -4.64 -15.19
CA ILE A 61 -13.58 -5.67 -16.07
C ILE A 61 -15.08 -5.41 -16.25
N LEU A 62 -15.81 -5.11 -15.18
CA LEU A 62 -17.25 -4.80 -15.24
C LEU A 62 -17.52 -3.57 -16.12
N TYR A 63 -16.73 -2.52 -15.96
CA TYR A 63 -16.83 -1.33 -16.80
C TYR A 63 -16.51 -1.63 -18.27
N TRP A 64 -15.36 -2.28 -18.53
CA TRP A 64 -14.82 -2.45 -19.88
C TRP A 64 -15.53 -3.53 -20.70
N LYS A 65 -15.92 -4.64 -20.06
CA LYS A 65 -16.52 -5.80 -20.74
C LYS A 65 -18.03 -5.85 -20.63
N GLN A 66 -18.61 -5.33 -19.54
CA GLN A 66 -20.06 -5.37 -19.32
C GLN A 66 -20.73 -4.00 -19.44
N CYS A 67 -19.98 -2.94 -19.76
CA CYS A 67 -20.48 -1.57 -19.93
C CYS A 67 -21.26 -1.04 -18.71
N ILE A 68 -20.92 -1.52 -17.51
CA ILE A 68 -21.53 -1.06 -16.25
C ILE A 68 -20.87 0.26 -15.87
N THR A 69 -21.57 1.38 -16.09
CA THR A 69 -21.00 2.74 -16.00
C THR A 69 -20.53 3.11 -14.59
N TRP A 70 -21.28 2.76 -13.54
CA TRP A 70 -20.91 3.05 -12.15
C TRP A 70 -19.67 2.29 -11.68
N ALA A 71 -19.29 1.20 -12.37
CA ALA A 71 -18.07 0.46 -12.03
C ALA A 71 -16.81 1.30 -12.31
N TYR A 72 -16.89 2.29 -13.20
CA TYR A 72 -15.80 3.24 -13.41
C TYR A 72 -15.53 4.10 -12.16
N ASP A 73 -16.58 4.56 -11.47
CA ASP A 73 -16.43 5.36 -10.26
C ASP A 73 -15.77 4.54 -9.14
N VAL A 74 -16.15 3.26 -9.01
CA VAL A 74 -15.51 2.33 -8.07
C VAL A 74 -14.05 2.10 -8.42
N PHE A 75 -13.74 1.89 -9.71
CA PHE A 75 -12.38 1.76 -10.20
C PHE A 75 -11.54 2.99 -9.82
N ALA A 76 -12.04 4.20 -10.10
CA ALA A 76 -11.35 5.45 -9.79
C ALA A 76 -11.13 5.63 -8.29
N ILE A 77 -12.13 5.35 -7.45
CA ILE A 77 -11.99 5.39 -5.99
C ILE A 77 -10.88 4.43 -5.54
N CYS A 78 -10.87 3.20 -6.06
CA CYS A 78 -9.81 2.25 -5.73
C CYS A 78 -8.42 2.73 -6.18
N GLU A 79 -8.30 3.40 -7.32
CA GLU A 79 -7.02 3.98 -7.76
C GLU A 79 -6.51 5.02 -6.76
N TYR A 80 -7.36 5.99 -6.37
CA TYR A 80 -7.00 7.01 -5.38
C TYR A 80 -6.68 6.42 -4.02
N CYS A 81 -7.50 5.47 -3.54
CA CYS A 81 -7.24 4.77 -2.28
C CYS A 81 -5.91 4.00 -2.32
N GLY A 82 -5.60 3.33 -3.44
CA GLY A 82 -4.32 2.65 -3.62
C GLY A 82 -3.15 3.61 -3.48
N VAL A 83 -3.17 4.73 -4.21
CA VAL A 83 -2.11 5.76 -4.12
C VAL A 83 -1.97 6.29 -2.69
N PHE A 84 -3.09 6.64 -2.05
CA PHE A 84 -3.11 7.12 -0.67
C PHE A 84 -2.50 6.11 0.31
N LEU A 85 -2.90 4.85 0.24
CA LEU A 85 -2.37 3.77 1.08
C LEU A 85 -0.87 3.58 0.86
N ASN A 86 -0.39 3.73 -0.37
CA ASN A 86 1.04 3.66 -0.68
C ASN A 86 1.82 4.80 -0.02
N ILE A 87 1.30 6.04 -0.11
CA ILE A 87 1.88 7.20 0.59
C ILE A 87 1.89 6.98 2.11
N CYS A 88 0.78 6.51 2.70
CA CYS A 88 0.71 6.21 4.13
C CYS A 88 1.72 5.13 4.55
N PHE A 89 1.88 4.08 3.75
CA PHE A 89 2.86 3.02 3.98
C PHE A 89 4.29 3.59 4.03
N HIS A 90 4.67 4.41 3.03
CA HIS A 90 5.97 5.08 3.04
C HIS A 90 6.12 6.08 4.19
N GLY A 91 5.05 6.79 4.55
CA GLY A 91 5.02 7.70 5.70
C GLY A 91 5.27 7.02 7.04
N CYS A 92 5.08 5.69 7.14
CA CYS A 92 5.44 4.93 8.35
C CYS A 92 6.93 5.01 8.68
N ALA A 93 7.79 5.32 7.71
CA ALA A 93 9.21 5.56 7.92
C ALA A 93 9.49 6.65 8.98
N PHE A 94 8.58 7.63 9.14
CA PHE A 94 8.69 8.62 10.22
C PHE A 94 8.74 7.96 11.60
N PHE A 95 7.90 6.95 11.84
CA PHE A 95 7.87 6.21 13.11
C PHE A 95 9.07 5.28 13.28
N ASP A 96 9.80 4.97 12.20
CA ASP A 96 11.02 4.16 12.23
C ASP A 96 12.24 4.97 12.70
N ILE A 97 12.29 6.26 12.37
CA ILE A 97 13.42 7.17 12.64
C ILE A 97 13.21 8.08 13.85
N ARG A 98 11.97 8.26 14.33
CA ARG A 98 11.57 9.25 15.34
C ARG A 98 12.43 9.28 16.62
N TYR A 99 13.03 8.15 16.99
CA TYR A 99 13.86 8.02 18.20
C TYR A 99 15.33 7.64 17.91
N LYS A 100 15.73 7.61 16.63
CA LYS A 100 17.08 7.24 16.20
C LYS A 100 17.93 8.43 15.78
N VAL A 101 17.31 9.55 15.41
CA VAL A 101 18.02 10.77 15.00
C VAL A 101 17.89 11.82 16.10
N CYS A 102 18.89 11.89 16.98
CA CYS A 102 19.08 13.02 17.88
C CYS A 102 19.91 14.08 17.15
N PHE A 103 19.28 15.18 16.76
CA PHE A 103 20.03 16.38 16.37
C PHE A 103 20.59 16.99 17.66
N ARG A 104 21.87 16.74 17.92
CA ARG A 104 22.62 17.37 19.00
C ARG A 104 23.25 18.67 18.51
#